data_AF-A0A3B9LWZ5-F1
#
_entry.id   AF-A0A3B9LWZ5-F1
#
_cell.length_a   1.000
_cell.length_b   1.000
_cell.length_c   1.000
_cell.angle_alpha   90.00
_cell.angle_beta   90.00
_cell.angle_gamma   90.00
#
_symmetry.space_group_name_H-M   'P 1'
#
loop_
_entity.id
_entity.type
_entity.pdbx_description
1 polymer ?
#
loop_
_entity_poly.entity_id
_entity_poly.type
_entity_poly.pdbx_seq_one_letter_code
_entity_poly.pdbx_strand_id
1 'polypeptide(L)' 'MIYEAVFYDGWADIPAYYVLDSVEGETAEDALAKNLDRLVQTARDLLNFASETVSDLHIKQAIYVFRGNGLVAPRF' A
#
# COMPACT_ATOMS: atom_id res chain seq x y z
N MET A 1 -10.92 10.23 -7.88
CA MET A 1 -11.49 8.87 -7.66
C MET A 1 -10.78 8.26 -6.46
N ILE A 2 -11.43 7.38 -5.71
CA ILE A 2 -10.83 6.72 -4.53
C ILE A 2 -10.22 5.38 -4.94
N TYR A 3 -8.99 5.15 -4.49
CA TYR A 3 -8.25 3.91 -4.62
C TYR A 3 -7.84 3.44 -3.23
N GLU A 4 -7.78 2.13 -3.02
CA GLU A 4 -7.18 1.57 -1.81
C GLU A 4 -5.72 1.25 -2.08
N ALA A 5 -4.86 1.68 -1.17
CA ALA A 5 -3.44 1.36 -1.17
C ALA A 5 -3.18 0.15 -0.28
N VAL A 6 -2.40 -0.80 -0.81
CA VAL A 6 -1.95 -1.98 -0.08
C VAL A 6 -0.44 -2.12 -0.15
N PHE A 7 0.12 -2.69 0.90
CA PHE A 7 1.50 -3.16 0.96
C PHE A 7 1.53 -4.68 0.83
N TYR A 8 2.34 -5.20 -0.07
CA TYR A 8 2.60 -6.64 -0.19
C TYR A 8 3.84 -7.03 0.61
N ASP A 9 3.63 -7.71 1.73
CA ASP A 9 4.71 -8.33 2.48
C ASP A 9 5.03 -9.70 1.89
N GLY A 10 5.95 -9.72 0.93
CA GLY A 10 6.43 -10.96 0.30
C GLY A 10 7.56 -11.65 1.07
N TRP A 11 7.99 -11.10 2.21
CA TRP A 11 9.17 -11.57 2.93
C TRP A 11 8.82 -12.26 4.25
N ALA A 12 7.60 -12.05 4.76
CA ALA A 12 7.07 -12.82 5.88
C ALA A 12 6.99 -14.32 5.56
N ASP A 13 7.01 -15.14 6.61
CA ASP A 13 6.82 -16.60 6.53
C ASP A 13 5.53 -16.96 5.77
N ILE A 14 4.51 -16.10 5.86
CA ILE A 14 3.27 -16.20 5.10
C ILE A 14 3.06 -14.86 4.38
N PRO A 15 3.23 -14.80 3.05
CA PRO A 15 3.02 -13.58 2.30
C PRO A 15 1.60 -13.04 2.43
N ALA A 16 1.48 -11.72 2.62
CA ALA A 16 0.19 -11.08 2.86
C ALA A 16 0.10 -9.68 2.25
N TYR A 17 -1.13 -9.24 1.98
CA TYR A 17 -1.44 -7.85 1.64
C TYR A 17 -2.01 -7.15 2.86
N TYR A 18 -1.43 -6.00 3.21
CA TYR A 18 -1.89 -5.12 4.27
C TYR A 18 -2.50 -3.87 3.67
N VAL A 19 -3.71 -3.51 4.09
CA VAL A 19 -4.33 -2.23 3.72
C VAL A 19 -3.60 -1.12 4.45
N LEU A 20 -3.11 -0.13 3.69
CA LEU A 20 -2.43 1.03 4.23
C LEU A 20 -3.41 2.18 4.45
N ASP A 21 -4.13 2.57 3.38
CA ASP A 21 -5.03 3.73 3.39
C ASP A 21 -5.88 3.79 2.11
N SER A 22 -6.90 4.65 2.12
CA SER A 22 -7.63 5.06 0.92
C SER A 22 -7.03 6.38 0.38
N VAL A 23 -6.68 6.40 -0.91
CA VAL A 23 -6.02 7.54 -1.58
C VAL A 23 -6.83 8.06 -2.76
N GLU A 24 -6.74 9.36 -3.00
CA GLU A 24 -7.42 10.01 -4.12
C GLU A 24 -6.47 10.26 -5.30
N GLY A 25 -7.00 10.07 -6.52
CA GLY A 25 -6.35 10.49 -7.77
C GLY A 25 -7.27 10.43 -8.98
N GLU A 26 -6.82 11.01 -10.09
CA GLU A 26 -7.53 10.97 -11.37
C GLU A 26 -7.42 9.58 -12.02
N THR A 27 -6.21 9.02 -12.03
CA THR A 27 -5.90 7.62 -12.39
C THR A 27 -5.26 6.89 -11.21
N ALA A 28 -5.02 5.58 -11.36
CA ALA A 28 -4.32 4.81 -10.34
C ALA A 28 -2.86 5.28 -10.17
N GLU A 29 -2.18 5.55 -11.29
CA GLU A 29 -0.81 6.05 -11.33
C GLU A 29 -0.72 7.44 -10.69
N ASP A 30 -1.68 8.32 -10.96
CA ASP A 30 -1.77 9.64 -10.33
C ASP A 30 -2.01 9.54 -8.81
N ALA A 31 -2.94 8.68 -8.39
CA ALA A 31 -3.22 8.45 -6.97
C ALA A 31 -1.98 7.93 -6.23
N LEU A 32 -1.26 6.97 -6.83
CA LEU A 32 -0.02 6.44 -6.29
C LEU A 32 1.06 7.51 -6.21
N ALA A 33 1.33 8.23 -7.31
CA ALA A 33 2.38 9.25 -7.38
C ALA A 33 2.18 10.38 -6.36
N LYS A 34 0.94 10.85 -6.17
CA LYS A 34 0.61 11.92 -5.20
C LYS A 34 0.77 11.50 -3.74
N ASN A 35 0.65 10.20 -3.45
CA ASN A 35 0.58 9.70 -2.08
C ASN A 35 1.75 8.79 -1.68
N LEU A 36 2.66 8.45 -2.61
CA LEU A 36 3.66 7.40 -2.41
C LEU A 36 4.52 7.60 -1.17
N ASP A 37 5.08 8.80 -0.96
CA ASP A 37 5.96 9.04 0.20
C ASP A 37 5.21 8.93 1.52
N ARG A 38 3.95 9.38 1.56
CA ARG A 38 3.07 9.22 2.74
C ARG A 38 2.76 7.75 2.99
N LEU A 39 2.44 6.99 1.94
CA LEU A 39 2.18 5.55 2.01
C LEU A 39 3.39 4.75 2.49
N VAL A 40 4.61 5.15 2.10
CA VAL A 40 5.85 4.55 2.61
C VAL A 40 5.98 4.73 4.11
N GLN A 41 5.71 5.94 4.62
CA GLN A 41 5.72 6.18 6.07
C GLN A 41 4.61 5.40 6.78
N THR A 42 3.41 5.35 6.21
CA THR A 42 2.30 4.54 6.75
C THR A 42 2.66 3.05 6.84
N ALA A 43 3.26 2.47 5.80
CA ALA A 43 3.71 1.08 5.82
C ALA A 43 4.81 0.85 6.88
N ARG A 44 5.75 1.80 7.00
CA ARG A 44 6.82 1.74 8.00
C ARG A 44 6.27 1.74 9.42
N ASP A 45 5.33 2.62 9.71
CA ASP A 45 4.71 2.75 11.03
C ASP A 45 3.83 1.53 11.35
N LEU A 46 3.03 1.08 10.37
CA LEU A 46 2.11 -0.06 10.54
C LEU A 46 2.84 -1.38 10.81
N LEU A 47 3.95 -1.60 10.10
CA LEU A 47 4.72 -2.86 10.16
C LEU A 47 5.98 -2.75 11.03
N ASN A 48 6.18 -1.60 11.67
CA ASN A 48 7.33 -1.30 12.54
C ASN A 48 8.68 -1.60 11.86
N PHE A 49 8.83 -1.21 10.59
CA PHE A 49 10.08 -1.44 9.85
C PHE A 49 11.19 -0.52 10.33
N ALA A 50 12.30 -1.10 10.80
CA ALA A 50 13.50 -0.31 11.11
C ALA A 50 14.09 0.29 9.82
N SER A 51 14.47 1.58 9.88
CA SER A 51 15.04 2.31 8.74
C SER A 51 16.38 1.74 8.26
N GLU A 52 17.10 1.07 9.15
CA GLU A 52 18.40 0.47 8.86
C GLU A 52 18.29 -0.85 8.09
N THR A 53 17.17 -1.55 8.21
CA THR A 53 16.98 -2.89 7.62
C THR A 53 16.11 -2.87 6.37
N VAL A 54 15.11 -2.00 6.33
CA VAL A 54 14.17 -1.90 5.20
C VAL A 54 14.23 -0.49 4.63
N SER A 55 14.80 -0.37 3.43
CA SER A 55 14.91 0.89 2.71
C SER A 55 13.58 1.35 2.14
N ASP A 56 13.41 2.66 2.00
CA ASP A 56 12.21 3.25 1.39
C ASP A 56 11.97 2.74 -0.03
N LEU A 57 13.05 2.48 -0.79
CA LEU A 57 12.94 1.93 -2.14
C LEU A 57 12.26 0.56 -2.15
N HIS A 58 12.60 -0.32 -1.20
CA HIS A 58 11.94 -1.62 -1.07
C HIS A 58 10.47 -1.47 -0.72
N ILE A 59 10.14 -0.54 0.19
CA ILE A 59 8.74 -0.27 0.56
C ILE A 59 7.97 0.24 -0.66
N LYS A 60 8.54 1.18 -1.42
CA LYS A 60 7.91 1.74 -2.64
C LYS A 60 7.57 0.66 -3.67
N GLN A 61 8.46 -0.32 -3.86
CA GLN A 61 8.27 -1.40 -4.83
C GLN A 61 7.18 -2.41 -4.43
N ALA A 62 6.80 -2.43 -3.15
CA ALA A 62 5.80 -3.34 -2.60
C ALA A 62 4.42 -2.67 -2.40
N ILE A 63 4.26 -1.39 -2.75
CA ILE A 63 2.99 -0.67 -2.65
C ILE A 63 2.23 -0.77 -3.97
N TYR A 64 0.95 -1.13 -3.86
CA TYR A 64 0.01 -1.20 -4.98
C TYR A 64 -1.24 -0.41 -4.65
N VAL A 65 -1.95 0.06 -5.68
CA VAL A 65 -3.26 0.67 -5.55
C VAL A 65 -4.27 -0.03 -6.44
N PHE A 66 -5.50 -0.18 -5.97
CA PHE A 66 -6.61 -0.68 -6.77
C PHE A 66 -7.85 0.19 -6.54
N ARG A 67 -8.78 0.15 -7.49
CA ARG A 67 -9.99 0.97 -7.40
C ARG A 67 -10.83 0.52 -6.21
N GLY A 68 -11.26 1.43 -5.34
CA GLY A 68 -11.93 1.03 -4.08
C GLY A 68 -13.26 0.29 -4.28
N ASN A 69 -13.96 0.55 -5.38
CA ASN A 69 -15.16 -0.20 -5.77
C ASN A 69 -14.88 -1.42 -6.67
N GLY A 70 -13.61 -1.76 -6.87
CA GLY A 70 -13.17 -2.91 -7.66
C GLY A 70 -13.18 -4.23 -6.88
N LEU A 71 -13.26 -4.18 -5.54
CA LEU A 71 -13.39 -5.35 -4.69
C LEU A 71 -14.85 -5.53 -4.27
N VAL A 72 -15.34 -6.76 -4.41
CA VAL A 72 -16.68 -7.16 -3.95
C VAL A 72 -16.48 -8.17 -2.83
N ALA A 73 -16.93 -7.81 -1.62
CA ALA A 73 -16.92 -8.74 -0.50
C ALA A 73 -18.02 -9.80 -0.69
N PRO A 74 -17.77 -11.07 -0.31
CA PRO A 74 -18.81 -12.08 -0.28
C PRO A 74 -19.90 -11.68 0.74
N ARG A 75 -21.16 -11.86 0.34
CA ARG A 75 -22.32 -11.66 1.22
C ARG A 75 -22.63 -13.01 1.84
N PHE A 76 -22.45 -13.13 3.15
CA PHE A 76 -22.89 -14.27 3.94
C PHE A 76 -24.02 -13.84 4.86
#